data_AF-A0A8X8X5D4-F1
#
_entry.id   AF-A0A8X8X5D4-F1
#
_cell.length_a   1.000
_cell.length_b   1.000
_cell.length_c   1.000
_cell.angle_alpha   90.00
_cell.angle_beta   90.00
_cell.angle_gamma   90.00
#
_symmetry.space_group_name_H-M   'P 1'
#
loop_
_entity.id
_entity.type
_entity.pdbx_description
1 polymer ?
#
loop_
_entity_poly.entity_id
_entity_poly.type
_entity_poly.pdbx_seq_one_letter_code
_entity_poly.pdbx_strand_id
1 'polypeptide(L)'
;MAAPRSVVMEAGSWVLDRDVEKNADSPSEKKLKADRFPLSEALGVFLVFSTGLVCIYLTMPAAEYELLKFPRTLSDLRSLKDHLAIYAQLHPAKFILGYCSTYIFMQTFMIPGTIFMSLLAGALFGVVREKLRYFQAEIAKRRKKLLNYMLFLRVTPTLPNLFINLASPIVDIPFHIFFLATVVGLIPASYITVRAGIALGELKSLKDLYDLKTLVVLFLIGSIFLHFRPF
;
A
#
# COMPACT_ATOMS: atom_id res chain seq x y z
N MET A 1 19.26 55.84 -80.61
CA MET A 1 19.97 55.74 -79.31
C MET A 1 19.14 54.81 -78.43
N ALA A 2 19.15 53.48 -78.57
CA ALA A 2 20.21 52.49 -78.31
C ALA A 2 20.61 52.36 -76.82
N ALA A 3 19.81 51.61 -76.04
CA ALA A 3 20.07 50.56 -75.01
C ALA A 3 21.21 50.76 -73.94
N PRO A 4 21.39 49.89 -72.89
CA PRO A 4 20.71 48.61 -72.60
C PRO A 4 20.53 48.17 -71.10
N ARG A 5 19.92 46.97 -70.92
CA ARG A 5 20.13 45.91 -69.88
C ARG A 5 19.47 46.10 -68.49
N SER A 6 18.92 45.07 -67.83
CA SER A 6 19.02 43.60 -68.00
C SER A 6 17.89 42.86 -67.28
N VAL A 7 17.46 41.77 -67.91
CA VAL A 7 16.76 40.61 -67.32
C VAL A 7 17.65 39.93 -66.27
N VAL A 8 17.15 39.73 -65.05
CA VAL A 8 17.54 38.65 -64.10
C VAL A 8 16.30 38.35 -63.26
N MET A 9 15.44 37.43 -63.69
CA MET A 9 15.41 36.02 -63.30
C MET A 9 15.05 35.81 -61.81
N GLU A 10 13.74 35.67 -61.60
CA GLU A 10 13.08 35.23 -60.38
C GLU A 10 13.46 33.77 -60.09
N ALA A 11 14.59 33.55 -59.41
CA ALA A 11 15.11 32.21 -59.09
C ALA A 11 15.74 32.13 -57.67
N GLY A 12 15.29 33.00 -56.75
CA GLY A 12 15.79 33.04 -55.38
C GLY A 12 14.77 32.68 -54.29
N SER A 13 13.46 32.74 -54.58
CA SER A 13 12.42 32.51 -53.56
C SER A 13 11.96 31.05 -53.46
N TRP A 14 12.28 30.20 -54.44
CA TRP A 14 11.75 28.84 -54.58
C TRP A 14 12.68 27.73 -54.06
N VAL A 15 13.80 28.12 -53.42
CA VAL A 15 14.79 27.19 -52.84
C VAL A 15 14.80 27.26 -51.31
N LEU A 16 14.47 28.40 -50.70
CA LEU A 16 14.37 28.50 -49.23
C LEU A 16 13.06 27.95 -48.65
N ASP A 17 12.01 27.83 -49.45
CA ASP A 17 10.73 27.23 -49.02
C ASP A 17 10.75 25.69 -49.06
N ARG A 18 11.58 25.11 -49.94
CA ARG A 18 11.58 23.66 -50.20
C ARG A 18 12.37 22.84 -49.19
N ASP A 19 13.25 23.48 -48.42
CA ASP A 19 14.04 22.83 -47.35
C ASP A 19 13.39 22.97 -45.96
N VAL A 20 12.35 23.81 -45.82
CA VAL A 20 11.59 23.96 -44.56
C VAL A 20 10.40 22.99 -44.51
N GLU A 21 9.88 22.56 -45.67
CA GLU A 21 8.67 21.72 -45.75
C GLU A 21 8.94 20.20 -45.81
N LYS A 22 10.19 19.76 -45.55
CA LYS A 22 10.57 18.33 -45.50
C LYS A 22 11.10 17.86 -44.14
N ASN A 23 10.72 18.55 -43.07
CA ASN A 23 10.85 18.07 -41.69
C ASN A 23 9.55 18.27 -40.90
N ALA A 24 8.40 18.12 -41.57
CA ALA A 24 7.13 17.86 -40.91
C ALA A 24 6.91 16.35 -40.79
N ASP A 25 7.95 15.60 -40.37
CA ASP A 25 7.72 14.30 -39.73
C ASP A 25 7.11 14.60 -38.37
N SER A 26 5.77 14.57 -38.36
CA SER A 26 4.90 14.38 -37.21
C SER A 26 5.70 14.01 -35.96
N PRO A 27 5.91 14.93 -34.99
CA PRO A 27 6.44 14.54 -33.69
C PRO A 27 5.35 13.71 -33.06
N SER A 28 5.47 12.40 -33.30
CA SER A 28 4.76 11.30 -32.72
C SER A 28 3.90 11.80 -31.57
N GLU A 29 2.60 11.94 -31.81
CA GLU A 29 1.65 11.54 -30.78
C GLU A 29 2.13 10.14 -30.43
N LYS A 30 3.04 10.06 -29.45
CA LYS A 30 3.19 8.89 -28.62
C LYS A 30 1.80 8.81 -28.05
N LYS A 31 0.91 8.09 -28.77
CA LYS A 31 -0.25 7.43 -28.17
C LYS A 31 0.39 6.84 -26.95
N LEU A 32 0.11 7.47 -25.80
CA LEU A 32 0.40 6.91 -24.51
C LEU A 32 -0.34 5.59 -24.63
N LYS A 33 0.38 4.53 -25.01
CA LYS A 33 -0.19 3.19 -25.13
C LYS A 33 -0.79 3.05 -23.76
N ALA A 34 -2.12 3.08 -23.70
CA ALA A 34 -2.84 2.88 -22.46
C ALA A 34 -2.35 1.53 -22.03
N ASP A 35 -1.37 1.54 -21.11
CA ASP A 35 -0.67 0.34 -20.70
C ASP A 35 -1.76 -0.42 -20.01
N ARG A 36 -2.28 -1.41 -20.74
CA ARG A 36 -3.52 -2.07 -20.35
C ARG A 36 -3.15 -2.72 -19.04
N PHE A 37 -3.79 -2.29 -17.95
CA PHE A 37 -3.47 -2.80 -16.62
C PHE A 37 -3.30 -4.32 -16.72
N PRO A 38 -2.26 -4.92 -16.11
CA PRO A 38 -1.97 -6.35 -16.22
C PRO A 38 -2.98 -7.17 -15.42
N LEU A 39 -4.26 -6.95 -15.67
CA LEU A 39 -5.40 -7.58 -15.02
C LEU A 39 -5.39 -9.08 -15.29
N SER A 40 -4.97 -9.49 -16.49
CA SER A 40 -4.75 -10.89 -16.84
C SER A 40 -3.63 -11.54 -16.03
N GLU A 41 -2.55 -10.81 -15.74
CA GLU A 41 -1.42 -11.31 -14.94
C GLU A 41 -1.82 -11.39 -13.47
N ALA A 42 -2.50 -10.37 -12.94
CA ALA A 42 -3.03 -10.38 -11.58
C ALA A 42 -4.07 -11.50 -11.38
N LEU A 43 -4.94 -11.74 -12.37
CA LEU A 43 -5.90 -12.83 -12.37
C LEU A 43 -5.19 -14.19 -12.46
N GLY A 44 -4.14 -14.31 -13.28
CA GLY A 44 -3.31 -15.51 -13.36
C GLY A 44 -2.64 -15.84 -12.03
N VAL A 45 -2.02 -14.86 -11.38
CA VAL A 45 -1.43 -15.01 -10.04
C VAL A 45 -2.51 -15.41 -9.02
N PHE A 46 -3.68 -14.78 -9.06
CA PHE A 46 -4.80 -15.14 -8.19
C PHE A 46 -5.24 -16.59 -8.37
N LEU A 47 -5.39 -17.05 -9.61
CA LEU A 47 -5.79 -18.42 -9.90
C LEU A 47 -4.73 -19.43 -9.47
N VAL A 48 -3.45 -19.15 -9.71
CA VAL A 48 -2.35 -20.04 -9.30
C VAL A 48 -2.29 -20.19 -7.78
N PHE A 49 -2.32 -19.08 -7.03
CA PHE A 49 -2.31 -19.16 -5.57
C PHE A 49 -3.60 -19.77 -5.01
N SER A 50 -4.76 -19.43 -5.57
CA SER A 50 -6.04 -20.01 -5.14
C SER A 50 -6.06 -21.51 -5.38
N THR A 51 -5.57 -21.98 -6.53
CA THR A 51 -5.45 -23.40 -6.85
C THR A 51 -4.47 -24.08 -5.89
N GLY A 52 -3.32 -23.45 -5.59
CA GLY A 52 -2.37 -23.95 -4.60
C GLY A 52 -2.99 -24.11 -3.21
N LEU A 53 -3.77 -23.12 -2.76
CA LEU A 53 -4.50 -23.18 -1.50
C LEU A 53 -5.55 -24.29 -1.48
N VAL A 54 -6.31 -24.42 -2.57
CA VAL A 54 -7.32 -25.48 -2.73
C VAL A 54 -6.66 -26.85 -2.73
N CYS A 55 -5.52 -27.03 -3.40
CA CYS A 55 -4.77 -28.29 -3.36
C CYS A 55 -4.31 -28.63 -1.94
N ILE A 56 -3.79 -27.65 -1.18
CA ILE A 56 -3.42 -27.86 0.23
C ILE A 56 -4.64 -28.22 1.07
N TYR A 57 -5.77 -27.53 0.87
CA TYR A 57 -7.04 -27.80 1.55
C TYR A 57 -7.57 -29.20 1.25
N LEU A 58 -7.57 -29.63 -0.01
CA LEU A 58 -8.01 -30.97 -0.41
C LEU A 58 -7.08 -32.09 0.10
N THR A 59 -5.84 -31.75 0.44
CA THR A 59 -4.86 -32.69 1.03
C THR A 59 -5.02 -32.84 2.55
N MET A 60 -5.89 -32.03 3.16
CA MET A 60 -6.23 -32.10 4.59
C MET A 60 -7.23 -33.24 4.85
N PRO A 61 -7.03 -34.10 5.86
CA PRO A 61 -7.96 -35.17 6.21
C PRO A 61 -9.38 -34.65 6.51
N ALA A 62 -10.41 -35.40 6.09
CA ALA A 62 -11.81 -34.96 6.21
C ALA A 62 -12.28 -34.67 7.65
N ALA A 63 -11.69 -35.34 8.63
CA ALA A 63 -11.97 -35.12 10.06
C ALA A 63 -11.58 -33.72 10.55
N GLU A 64 -10.72 -33.01 9.81
CA GLU A 64 -10.15 -31.73 10.21
C GLU A 64 -10.80 -30.54 9.47
N TYR A 65 -11.73 -30.78 8.53
CA TYR A 65 -12.50 -29.69 7.89
C TYR A 65 -13.49 -29.04 8.85
N GLU A 66 -14.10 -29.85 9.72
CA GLU A 66 -14.99 -29.38 10.80
C GLU A 66 -14.23 -28.52 11.83
N LEU A 67 -12.91 -28.65 11.88
CA LEU A 67 -12.00 -27.90 12.75
C LEU A 67 -11.87 -26.43 12.35
N LEU A 68 -11.99 -26.12 11.06
CA LEU A 68 -11.69 -24.81 10.47
C LEU A 68 -12.85 -23.80 10.52
N LYS A 69 -13.85 -24.05 11.36
CA LYS A 69 -14.98 -23.12 11.52
C LYS A 69 -14.50 -21.77 12.05
N PHE A 70 -15.00 -20.70 11.45
CA PHE A 70 -14.62 -19.33 11.83
C PHE A 70 -15.05 -19.06 13.28
N PRO A 71 -14.12 -18.72 14.18
CA PRO A 71 -14.42 -18.58 15.60
C PRO A 71 -15.30 -17.35 15.81
N ARG A 72 -16.47 -17.54 16.43
CA ARG A 72 -17.41 -16.44 16.75
C ARG A 72 -17.27 -15.99 18.21
N THR A 73 -16.75 -16.85 19.07
CA THR A 73 -16.51 -16.57 20.48
C THR A 73 -15.03 -16.80 20.86
N LEU A 74 -14.62 -16.28 22.01
CA LEU A 74 -13.29 -16.55 22.59
C LEU A 74 -13.08 -18.04 22.89
N SER A 75 -14.14 -18.74 23.29
CA SER A 75 -14.09 -20.18 23.54
C SER A 75 -13.84 -20.95 22.25
N ASP A 76 -14.51 -20.59 21.16
CA ASP A 76 -14.28 -21.19 19.84
C ASP A 76 -12.84 -20.92 19.36
N LEU A 77 -12.34 -19.71 19.59
CA LEU A 77 -10.98 -19.32 19.20
C LEU A 77 -9.92 -20.11 19.96
N ARG A 78 -10.13 -20.38 21.26
CA ARG A 78 -9.25 -21.24 22.06
C ARG A 78 -9.29 -22.68 21.57
N SER A 79 -10.49 -23.22 21.35
CA SER A 79 -10.65 -24.58 20.82
C SER A 79 -9.97 -24.72 19.45
N LEU A 80 -10.17 -23.75 18.55
CA LEU A 80 -9.49 -23.67 17.28
C LEU A 80 -7.96 -23.64 17.46
N LYS A 81 -7.42 -22.80 18.36
CA LYS A 81 -5.99 -22.74 18.65
C LYS A 81 -5.45 -24.09 19.10
N ASP A 82 -6.11 -24.75 20.04
CA ASP A 82 -5.65 -26.02 20.62
C ASP A 82 -5.68 -27.14 19.58
N HIS A 83 -6.75 -27.20 18.79
CA HIS A 83 -6.86 -28.11 17.67
C HIS A 83 -5.80 -27.88 16.59
N LEU A 84 -5.53 -26.62 16.26
CA LEU A 84 -4.52 -26.25 15.27
C LEU A 84 -3.10 -26.55 15.77
N ALA A 85 -2.86 -26.43 17.08
CA ALA A 85 -1.60 -26.82 17.71
C ALA A 85 -1.37 -28.33 17.65
N ILE A 86 -2.41 -29.14 17.87
CA ILE A 86 -2.36 -30.60 17.70
C ILE A 86 -2.04 -30.94 16.24
N TYR A 87 -2.76 -30.33 15.28
CA TYR A 87 -2.49 -30.54 13.85
C TYR A 87 -1.07 -30.14 13.44
N ALA A 88 -0.56 -29.02 13.96
CA ALA A 88 0.81 -28.55 13.70
C ALA A 88 1.88 -29.53 14.20
N GLN A 89 1.59 -30.28 15.27
CA GLN A 89 2.48 -31.33 15.80
C GLN A 89 2.42 -32.61 14.95
N LEU A 90 1.22 -33.04 14.53
CA LEU A 90 1.05 -34.25 13.73
C LEU A 90 1.55 -34.09 12.28
N HIS A 91 1.38 -32.90 11.70
CA HIS A 91 1.65 -32.64 10.28
C HIS A 91 2.42 -31.31 10.07
N PRO A 92 3.64 -31.16 10.62
CA PRO A 92 4.36 -29.89 10.65
C PRO A 92 4.65 -29.33 9.25
N ALA A 93 5.08 -30.16 8.30
CA ALA A 93 5.37 -29.72 6.93
C ALA A 93 4.11 -29.18 6.23
N LYS A 94 2.97 -29.89 6.33
CA LYS A 94 1.70 -29.46 5.72
C LYS A 94 1.17 -28.19 6.39
N PHE A 95 1.28 -28.11 7.72
CA PHE A 95 0.85 -26.93 8.48
C PHE A 95 1.67 -25.69 8.10
N ILE A 96 2.99 -25.78 8.06
CA ILE A 96 3.88 -24.69 7.66
C ILE A 96 3.60 -24.28 6.20
N LEU A 97 3.48 -25.24 5.28
CA LEU A 97 3.17 -24.95 3.88
C LEU A 97 1.81 -24.25 3.73
N GLY A 98 0.77 -24.72 4.43
CA GLY A 98 -0.54 -24.08 4.44
C GLY A 98 -0.54 -22.69 5.05
N TYR A 99 0.13 -22.52 6.20
CA TYR A 99 0.26 -21.22 6.87
C TYR A 99 0.99 -20.21 5.99
N CYS A 100 2.16 -20.58 5.46
CA CYS A 100 2.94 -19.71 4.57
C CYS A 100 2.18 -19.38 3.28
N SER A 101 1.54 -20.36 2.64
CA SER A 101 0.77 -20.13 1.41
C SER A 101 -0.41 -19.19 1.65
N THR A 102 -1.15 -19.39 2.74
CA THR A 102 -2.27 -18.51 3.14
C THR A 102 -1.79 -17.10 3.45
N TYR A 103 -0.68 -16.97 4.19
CA TYR A 103 -0.12 -15.67 4.53
C TYR A 103 0.37 -14.91 3.29
N ILE A 104 1.12 -15.57 2.41
CA ILE A 104 1.61 -14.98 1.15
C ILE A 104 0.43 -14.61 0.25
N PHE A 105 -0.60 -15.46 0.16
CA PHE A 105 -1.80 -15.15 -0.62
C PHE A 105 -2.49 -13.88 -0.11
N MET A 106 -2.81 -13.83 1.19
CA MET A 106 -3.43 -12.64 1.80
C MET A 106 -2.59 -11.39 1.53
N GLN A 107 -1.27 -11.47 1.74
CA GLN A 107 -0.38 -10.33 1.56
C GLN A 107 -0.26 -9.89 0.09
N THR A 108 -0.23 -10.84 -0.86
CA THR A 108 -0.14 -10.59 -2.31
C THR A 108 -1.33 -9.80 -2.85
N PHE A 109 -2.53 -9.97 -2.29
CA PHE A 109 -3.70 -9.20 -2.73
C PHE A 109 -3.91 -7.91 -1.92
N MET A 110 -3.47 -7.90 -0.66
CA MET A 110 -3.56 -6.71 0.18
C MET A 110 -2.53 -5.63 -0.19
N ILE A 111 -1.30 -5.97 -0.56
CA ILE A 111 -0.27 -4.96 -0.90
C ILE A 111 -0.63 -4.17 -2.18
N PRO A 112 -0.87 -4.80 -3.35
CA PRO A 112 -1.11 -4.06 -4.59
C PRO A 112 -2.44 -3.32 -4.55
N GLY A 113 -3.48 -3.94 -3.97
CA GLY A 113 -4.80 -3.31 -3.83
C GLY A 113 -4.74 -2.04 -2.99
N THR A 114 -4.02 -2.06 -1.87
CA THR A 114 -3.88 -0.87 -1.01
C THR A 114 -3.03 0.21 -1.67
N ILE A 115 -1.97 -0.14 -2.40
CA ILE A 115 -1.16 0.84 -3.15
C ILE A 115 -2.00 1.50 -4.25
N PHE A 116 -2.71 0.72 -5.06
CA PHE A 116 -3.55 1.26 -6.13
C PHE A 116 -4.64 2.17 -5.58
N MET A 117 -5.33 1.76 -4.51
CA MET A 117 -6.35 2.60 -3.87
C MET A 117 -5.76 3.88 -3.28
N SER A 118 -4.55 3.84 -2.71
CA SER A 118 -3.87 5.01 -2.17
C SER A 118 -3.48 6.01 -3.26
N LEU A 119 -2.97 5.52 -4.40
CA LEU A 119 -2.67 6.34 -5.57
C LEU A 119 -3.93 6.93 -6.20
N LEU A 120 -4.96 6.09 -6.38
CA LEU A 120 -6.26 6.50 -6.93
C LEU A 120 -6.91 7.57 -6.06
N ALA A 121 -6.85 7.44 -4.73
CA ALA A 121 -7.40 8.46 -3.84
C ALA A 121 -6.60 9.76 -3.90
N GLY A 122 -5.27 9.71 -4.02
CA GLY A 122 -4.45 10.88 -4.33
C GLY A 122 -4.88 11.55 -5.64
N ALA A 123 -5.11 10.78 -6.71
CA ALA A 123 -5.53 11.29 -8.01
C ALA A 123 -6.96 11.86 -8.03
N LEU A 124 -7.92 11.17 -7.39
CA LEU A 124 -9.34 11.55 -7.36
C LEU A 124 -9.60 12.70 -6.38
N PHE A 125 -9.04 12.61 -5.16
CA PHE A 125 -9.33 13.56 -4.08
C PHE A 125 -8.28 14.64 -3.92
N GLY A 126 -7.08 14.49 -4.50
CA GLY A 126 -6.09 15.57 -4.59
C GLY A 126 -6.62 16.81 -5.34
N VAL A 127 -7.68 16.64 -6.12
CA VAL A 127 -8.35 17.70 -6.90
C VAL A 127 -9.46 18.42 -6.13
N VAL A 128 -9.84 17.98 -4.91
CA VAL A 128 -10.72 18.75 -4.01
C VAL A 128 -9.93 19.94 -3.46
N ARG A 129 -9.73 20.92 -4.32
CA ARG A 129 -8.56 21.82 -4.33
C ARG A 129 -8.48 22.76 -3.15
N GLU A 130 -9.57 23.30 -2.62
CA GLU A 130 -9.44 24.43 -1.69
C GLU A 130 -9.10 24.01 -0.26
N LYS A 131 -9.93 23.17 0.37
CA LYS A 131 -9.70 22.73 1.76
C LYS A 131 -8.44 21.87 1.88
N LEU A 132 -8.17 21.04 0.87
CA LEU A 132 -7.02 20.15 0.87
C LEU A 132 -5.72 20.92 0.65
N ARG A 133 -5.68 21.94 -0.23
CA ARG A 133 -4.49 22.78 -0.39
C ARG A 133 -4.20 23.60 0.87
N TYR A 134 -5.21 24.06 1.58
CA TYR A 134 -5.02 24.69 2.89
C TYR A 134 -4.32 23.72 3.87
N PHE A 135 -4.81 22.49 3.95
CA PHE A 135 -4.24 21.47 4.83
C PHE A 135 -2.82 21.06 4.42
N GLN A 136 -2.58 20.85 3.12
CA GLN A 136 -1.25 20.59 2.56
C GLN A 136 -0.29 21.75 2.84
N ALA A 137 -0.73 23.00 2.71
CA ALA A 137 0.07 24.18 3.02
C ALA A 137 0.44 24.25 4.51
N GLU A 138 -0.50 23.92 5.40
CA GLU A 138 -0.24 23.88 6.85
C GLU A 138 0.72 22.74 7.24
N ILE A 139 0.59 21.57 6.60
CA ILE A 139 1.55 20.46 6.73
C ILE A 139 2.93 20.87 6.21
N ALA A 140 2.98 21.59 5.07
CA ALA A 140 4.23 22.05 4.47
C ALA A 140 5.01 23.00 5.40
N LYS A 141 4.33 23.90 6.12
CA LYS A 141 4.96 24.75 7.14
C LYS A 141 5.63 23.93 8.27
N ARG A 142 5.15 22.71 8.51
CA ARG A 142 5.64 21.80 9.56
C ARG A 142 6.44 20.62 9.01
N ARG A 143 6.96 20.70 7.78
CA ARG A 143 7.73 19.60 7.13
C ARG A 143 8.85 19.04 8.00
N LYS A 144 9.58 19.88 8.75
CA LYS A 144 10.66 19.44 9.64
C LYS A 144 10.19 18.47 10.74
N LYS A 145 8.93 18.55 11.17
CA LYS A 145 8.33 17.67 12.19
C LYS A 145 7.42 16.59 11.58
N LEU A 146 7.35 16.49 10.26
CA LEU A 146 6.39 15.61 9.58
C LEU A 146 6.63 14.13 9.91
N LEU A 147 7.90 13.73 10.03
CA LEU A 147 8.27 12.39 10.49
C LEU A 147 7.71 12.08 11.88
N ASN A 148 7.83 13.03 12.81
CA ASN A 148 7.35 12.87 14.19
C ASN A 148 5.82 12.77 14.25
N TYR A 149 5.11 13.59 13.48
CA TYR A 149 3.66 13.47 13.36
C TYR A 149 3.25 12.13 12.78
N MET A 150 3.97 11.65 11.77
CA MET A 150 3.67 10.36 11.16
C MET A 150 3.97 9.17 12.09
N LEU A 151 5.06 9.25 12.85
CA LEU A 151 5.39 8.28 13.90
C LEU A 151 4.31 8.25 14.98
N PHE A 152 3.85 9.41 15.45
CA PHE A 152 2.73 9.49 16.39
C PHE A 152 1.49 8.78 15.85
N LEU A 153 1.08 9.07 14.61
CA LEU A 153 -0.11 8.46 14.01
C LEU A 153 0.00 6.95 13.82
N ARG A 154 1.20 6.40 13.61
CA ARG A 154 1.42 4.96 13.41
C ARG A 154 1.62 4.17 14.70
N VAL A 155 2.28 4.77 15.69
CA VAL A 155 2.51 4.17 17.00
C VAL A 155 1.21 4.16 17.82
N THR A 156 0.43 5.23 17.71
CA THR A 156 -0.88 5.28 18.36
C THR A 156 -1.89 4.52 17.52
N PRO A 157 -2.68 3.61 18.09
CA PRO A 157 -3.69 2.83 17.36
C PRO A 157 -4.96 3.66 17.08
N THR A 158 -4.81 4.97 16.88
CA THR A 158 -5.91 5.94 16.71
C THR A 158 -6.52 5.87 15.33
N LEU A 159 -5.68 5.63 14.31
CA LEU A 159 -6.09 5.54 12.92
C LEU A 159 -5.75 4.15 12.35
N PRO A 160 -6.68 3.51 11.63
CA PRO A 160 -6.37 2.28 10.92
C PRO A 160 -5.22 2.49 9.93
N ASN A 161 -4.34 1.49 9.78
CA ASN A 161 -3.24 1.53 8.82
C ASN A 161 -3.71 1.86 7.38
N LEU A 162 -4.90 1.37 7.00
CA LEU A 162 -5.52 1.67 5.72
C LEU A 162 -5.73 3.18 5.54
N PHE A 163 -6.22 3.88 6.57
CA PHE A 163 -6.48 5.32 6.51
C PHE A 163 -5.17 6.11 6.34
N ILE A 164 -4.12 5.77 7.08
CA ILE A 164 -2.82 6.43 6.96
C ILE A 164 -2.23 6.21 5.56
N ASN A 165 -2.32 4.99 5.04
CA ASN A 165 -1.81 4.65 3.70
C ASN A 165 -2.59 5.39 2.61
N LEU A 166 -3.92 5.53 2.74
CA LEU A 166 -4.78 6.25 1.82
C LEU A 166 -4.58 7.77 1.88
N ALA A 167 -4.46 8.32 3.09
CA ALA A 167 -4.34 9.77 3.31
C ALA A 167 -2.96 10.31 2.97
N SER A 168 -1.90 9.50 3.08
CA SER A 168 -0.52 9.97 2.89
C SER A 168 -0.24 10.56 1.49
N PRO A 169 -0.70 9.94 0.38
CA PRO A 169 -0.60 10.56 -0.95
C PRO A 169 -1.47 11.80 -1.11
N ILE A 170 -2.67 11.81 -0.52
CA ILE A 170 -3.62 12.93 -0.57
C ILE A 170 -3.00 14.18 0.07
N VAL A 171 -2.24 14.03 1.15
CA VAL A 171 -1.59 15.13 1.87
C VAL A 171 -0.14 15.41 1.43
N ASP A 172 0.31 14.80 0.34
CA ASP A 172 1.66 14.97 -0.24
C ASP A 172 2.81 14.66 0.75
N ILE A 173 2.71 13.56 1.50
CA ILE A 173 3.80 13.10 2.37
C ILE A 173 4.92 12.49 1.51
N PRO A 174 6.19 12.94 1.69
CA PRO A 174 7.33 12.33 1.00
C PRO A 174 7.51 10.84 1.30
N PHE A 175 7.83 10.05 0.28
CA PHE A 175 7.99 8.59 0.40
C PHE A 175 8.97 8.15 1.48
N HIS A 176 10.11 8.82 1.62
CA HIS A 176 11.11 8.46 2.64
C HIS A 176 10.56 8.64 4.07
N ILE A 177 9.78 9.70 4.32
CA ILE A 177 9.11 9.90 5.61
C ILE A 177 8.08 8.80 5.84
N PHE A 178 7.30 8.48 4.80
CA PHE A 178 6.34 7.40 4.83
C PHE A 178 7.00 6.07 5.20
N PHE A 179 8.08 5.71 4.52
CA PHE A 179 8.80 4.47 4.72
C PHE A 179 9.41 4.39 6.13
N LEU A 180 10.17 5.40 6.56
CA LEU A 180 10.81 5.41 7.89
C LEU A 180 9.77 5.32 9.02
N ALA A 181 8.70 6.10 8.94
CA ALA A 181 7.65 6.06 9.94
C ALA A 181 6.91 4.72 9.95
N THR A 182 6.77 4.05 8.81
CA THR A 182 6.14 2.72 8.72
C THR A 182 7.00 1.65 9.39
N VAL A 183 8.29 1.62 9.06
CA VAL A 183 9.24 0.65 9.64
C VAL A 183 9.29 0.77 11.16
N VAL A 184 9.44 1.98 11.68
CA VAL A 184 9.55 2.21 13.13
C VAL A 184 8.18 2.13 13.82
N GLY A 185 7.16 2.74 13.23
CA GLY A 185 5.83 2.89 13.83
C GLY A 185 5.03 1.60 13.91
N LEU A 186 5.33 0.59 13.09
CA LEU A 186 4.67 -0.72 13.17
C LEU A 186 5.25 -1.65 14.24
N ILE A 187 6.43 -1.34 14.80
CA ILE A 187 7.10 -2.20 15.80
C ILE A 187 6.22 -2.38 17.05
N PRO A 188 5.67 -1.32 17.68
CA PRO A 188 4.85 -1.47 18.89
C PRO A 188 3.56 -2.25 18.61
N ALA A 189 2.90 -1.96 17.49
CA ALA A 189 1.68 -2.67 17.08
C ALA A 189 1.95 -4.17 16.83
N SER A 190 3.07 -4.50 16.18
CA SER A 190 3.49 -5.88 15.93
C SER A 190 3.79 -6.61 17.24
N TYR A 191 4.50 -5.96 18.17
CA TYR A 191 4.79 -6.50 19.50
C TYR A 191 3.51 -6.85 20.26
N ILE A 192 2.55 -5.91 20.32
CA ILE A 192 1.28 -6.14 21.03
C ILE A 192 0.51 -7.29 20.40
N THR A 193 0.44 -7.36 19.07
CA THR A 193 -0.26 -8.44 18.36
C THR A 193 0.35 -9.81 18.66
N VAL A 194 1.68 -9.92 18.70
CA VAL A 194 2.38 -11.16 19.06
C VAL A 194 2.11 -11.53 20.53
N ARG A 195 2.20 -10.57 21.45
CA ARG A 195 1.93 -10.78 22.88
C ARG A 195 0.48 -11.22 23.11
N ALA A 196 -0.46 -10.58 22.43
CA ALA A 196 -1.86 -10.94 22.38
C ALA A 196 -2.08 -12.39 21.91
N GLY A 197 -1.39 -12.80 20.83
CA GLY A 197 -1.45 -14.17 20.32
C GLY A 197 -0.94 -15.22 21.31
N ILE A 198 0.15 -14.93 22.03
CA ILE A 198 0.69 -15.82 23.07
C ILE A 198 -0.26 -15.91 24.28
N ALA A 199 -0.82 -14.77 24.70
CA ALA A 199 -1.75 -14.68 25.83
C ALA A 199 -3.15 -15.22 25.52
N LEU A 200 -3.46 -15.60 24.27
CA LEU A 200 -4.81 -15.97 23.80
C LEU A 200 -5.46 -17.10 24.63
N GLY A 201 -4.66 -18.00 25.20
CA GLY A 201 -5.16 -19.03 26.13
C GLY A 201 -5.70 -18.46 27.44
N GLU A 202 -5.13 -17.37 27.92
CA GLU A 202 -5.40 -16.77 29.24
C GLU A 202 -6.48 -15.67 29.20
N LEU A 203 -6.79 -15.12 28.02
CA LEU A 203 -7.71 -13.97 27.89
C LEU A 203 -9.15 -14.30 28.29
N LYS A 204 -9.67 -13.67 29.35
CA LYS A 204 -11.08 -13.84 29.74
C LYS A 204 -12.02 -13.02 28.86
N SER A 205 -11.52 -11.96 28.22
CA SER A 205 -12.28 -11.09 27.33
C SER A 205 -11.43 -10.47 26.21
N LEU A 206 -12.04 -10.11 25.06
CA LEU A 206 -11.39 -9.35 23.99
C LEU A 206 -10.97 -7.95 24.45
N LYS A 207 -11.56 -7.47 25.56
CA LYS A 207 -11.15 -6.20 26.22
C LYS A 207 -9.78 -6.29 26.88
N ASP A 208 -9.32 -7.48 27.24
CA ASP A 208 -7.96 -7.68 27.77
C ASP A 208 -6.90 -7.51 26.66
N LEU A 209 -7.29 -7.67 25.38
CA LEU A 209 -6.42 -7.43 24.22
C LEU A 209 -6.18 -5.94 23.95
N TYR A 210 -7.21 -5.12 24.22
CA TYR A 210 -7.19 -3.67 24.10
C TYR A 210 -7.23 -3.02 25.48
N ASP A 211 -6.39 -3.52 26.39
CA ASP A 211 -6.29 -2.93 27.73
C ASP A 211 -6.04 -1.42 27.60
N LEU A 212 -6.92 -0.63 28.23
CA LEU A 212 -6.85 0.82 28.21
C LEU A 212 -5.47 1.31 28.67
N LYS A 213 -4.81 0.56 29.57
CA LYS A 213 -3.44 0.85 29.99
C LYS A 213 -2.47 0.79 28.81
N THR A 214 -2.54 -0.25 27.98
CA THR A 214 -1.68 -0.39 26.79
C THR A 214 -1.96 0.73 25.78
N LEU A 215 -3.24 1.07 25.56
CA LEU A 215 -3.61 2.17 24.67
C LEU A 215 -3.08 3.52 25.16
N VAL A 216 -3.18 3.78 26.47
CA VAL A 216 -2.64 4.99 27.10
C VAL A 216 -1.12 5.01 26.99
N VAL A 217 -0.43 3.90 27.26
CA VAL A 217 1.03 3.79 27.12
C VAL A 217 1.48 4.06 25.67
N LEU A 218 0.81 3.47 24.67
CA LEU A 218 1.10 3.76 23.26
C LEU A 218 0.87 5.22 22.91
N PHE A 219 -0.20 5.83 23.43
CA PHE A 219 -0.49 7.25 23.24
C PHE A 219 0.59 8.14 23.85
N LEU A 220 1.08 7.80 25.04
CA LEU A 220 2.16 8.53 25.71
C LEU A 220 3.49 8.36 24.96
N ILE A 221 3.85 7.14 24.54
CA ILE A 221 5.03 6.86 23.71
C ILE A 221 4.94 7.65 22.40
N GLY A 222 3.78 7.62 21.75
CA GLY A 222 3.47 8.43 20.58
C GLY A 222 3.75 9.90 20.84
N SER A 223 3.22 10.44 21.94
CA SER A 223 3.29 11.87 22.27
C SER A 223 4.73 12.35 22.51
N ILE A 224 5.63 11.46 22.95
CA ILE A 224 7.06 11.75 23.07
C ILE A 224 7.66 12.10 21.70
N PHE A 225 7.28 11.40 20.62
CA PHE A 225 7.76 11.70 19.28
C PHE A 225 7.38 13.11 18.84
N LEU A 226 6.19 13.61 19.21
CA LEU A 226 5.75 14.97 18.89
C LEU A 226 6.63 16.04 19.56
N HIS A 227 7.14 15.75 20.76
CA HIS A 227 7.93 16.69 21.53
C HIS A 227 9.42 16.61 21.25
N PHE A 228 9.91 15.45 20.80
CA PHE A 228 11.29 15.26 20.37
C PHE A 228 11.63 16.23 19.24
N ARG A 229 12.66 17.06 19.43
CA ARG A 229 13.13 17.96 18.36
C ARG A 229 13.82 17.10 17.28
N PRO A 230 13.46 17.29 16.00
CA PRO A 230 14.21 16.64 14.91
C PRO A 230 15.63 17.21 14.85
N PHE A 231 16.59 16.36 14.46
CA PHE A 231 17.91 16.76 13.98
C PHE A 231 17.77 17.63 12.71
#